data_AF-A0A3C1G208-F1
#
_entry.id   AF-A0A3C1G208-F1
#
_cell.length_a   1.000
_cell.length_b   1.000
_cell.length_c   1.000
_cell.angle_alpha   90.00
_cell.angle_beta   90.00
_cell.angle_gamma   90.00
#
_symmetry.space_group_name_H-M   'P 1'
#
loop_
_entity.id
_entity.type
_entity.pdbx_description
1 polymer ?
#
loop_
_entity_poly.entity_id
_entity_poly.type
_entity_poly.pdbx_seq_one_letter_code
_entity_poly.pdbx_strand_id
1 'polypeptide(L)' 'MEKDIFKKFLRGKGLKFTKERETILNEVFAFHGHFDPEELLTNMRNKSISVSKASIYRTLPLLLESGLVEQVE' A
#
# COMPACT_ATOMS: atom_id res chain seq x y z
N MET A 1 -11.69 -5.05 -5.94
CA MET A 1 -11.18 -5.17 -7.33
C MET A 1 -9.67 -4.99 -7.37
N GLU A 2 -9.18 -3.95 -6.71
CA GLU A 2 -7.81 -3.54 -6.41
C GLU A 2 -6.95 -4.70 -5.88
N LYS A 3 -7.48 -5.47 -4.93
CA LYS A 3 -6.79 -6.64 -4.34
C LYS A 3 -6.42 -7.68 -5.40
N ASP A 4 -7.29 -7.97 -6.35
CA ASP A 4 -7.03 -8.98 -7.38
C ASP A 4 -6.07 -8.45 -8.45
N ILE A 5 -6.17 -7.16 -8.79
CA ILE A 5 -5.19 -6.45 -9.62
C ILE A 5 -3.80 -6.54 -8.99
N PHE A 6 -3.67 -6.19 -7.71
CA PHE A 6 -2.38 -6.20 -7.03
C PHE A 6 -1.82 -7.61 -6.87
N LYS A 7 -2.65 -8.60 -6.54
CA LYS A 7 -2.23 -10.02 -6.50
C LYS A 7 -1.69 -10.48 -7.85
N LYS A 8 -2.38 -10.16 -8.95
CA LYS A 8 -1.94 -10.53 -10.30
C LYS A 8 -0.61 -9.87 -10.65
N PHE A 9 -0.47 -8.58 -10.32
CA PHE A 9 0.77 -7.83 -10.50
C PHE A 9 1.95 -8.44 -9.71
N LEU A 10 1.77 -8.67 -8.40
CA LEU A 10 2.82 -9.27 -7.56
C LEU A 10 3.21 -10.66 -8.04
N ARG A 11 2.24 -11.48 -8.46
CA ARG A 11 2.51 -12.80 -9.04
C ARG A 11 3.38 -12.70 -10.30
N GLY A 12 3.11 -11.73 -11.17
CA GLY A 12 3.93 -11.46 -12.35
C GLY A 12 5.39 -11.10 -12.01
N LYS A 13 5.62 -10.54 -10.82
CA LYS A 13 6.95 -10.21 -10.29
C LYS A 13 7.58 -11.29 -9.41
N GLY A 14 6.94 -12.46 -9.24
CA GLY A 14 7.40 -13.49 -8.30
C GLY A 14 7.31 -13.07 -6.82
N LEU A 15 6.51 -12.06 -6.50
CA LEU A 15 6.32 -11.51 -5.17
C LEU A 15 5.06 -12.08 -4.50
N LYS A 16 5.12 -12.32 -3.19
CA LYS A 16 3.97 -12.82 -2.41
C LYS A 16 3.01 -11.70 -2.02
N PHE A 17 1.71 -11.91 -2.14
CA PHE A 17 0.71 -11.04 -1.53
C PHE A 17 0.58 -11.40 -0.03
N THR A 18 1.32 -10.69 0.83
CA THR A 18 1.34 -10.92 2.29
C THR A 18 0.20 -10.17 2.99
N LYS A 19 -0.15 -10.57 4.21
CA LYS A 19 -1.12 -9.83 5.04
C LYS A 19 -0.71 -8.37 5.22
N GLU A 20 0.58 -8.09 5.38
CA GLU A 20 1.07 -6.72 5.53
C GLU A 20 0.84 -5.87 4.27
N ARG A 21 1.05 -6.45 3.08
CA ARG A 21 0.72 -5.80 1.80
C ARG A 21 -0.78 -5.57 1.63
N GLU A 22 -1.60 -6.51 2.10
CA GLU A 22 -3.05 -6.36 2.12
C GLU A 22 -3.49 -5.21 3.03
N THR A 23 -2.93 -5.14 4.24
CA THR A 23 -3.23 -4.06 5.19
C THR A 23 -2.85 -2.69 4.62
N ILE A 24 -1.65 -2.57 4.02
CA ILE A 24 -1.22 -1.31 3.40
C ILE A 24 -2.12 -0.95 2.22
N LEU A 25 -2.47 -1.91 1.36
CA LEU A 25 -3.40 -1.69 0.24
C LEU A 25 -4.73 -1.12 0.75
N ASN A 26 -5.34 -1.76 1.75
CA ASN A 26 -6.62 -1.33 2.29
C ASN A 26 -6.55 0.09 2.87
N GLU A 27 -5.47 0.42 3.57
CA GLU A 27 -5.30 1.74 4.19
C GLU A 27 -5.02 2.85 3.16
N VAL A 28 -4.29 2.54 2.09
CA VAL A 28 -4.11 3.46 0.96
C VAL A 28 -5.44 3.79 0.31
N PHE A 29 -6.28 2.80 0.03
CA PHE A 29 -7.58 3.01 -0.60
C PHE A 29 -8.65 3.59 0.34
N ALA A 30 -8.44 3.49 1.65
CA ALA A 30 -9.28 4.14 2.66
C ALA A 30 -8.83 5.59 2.97
N PHE A 31 -7.69 6.03 2.44
CA PHE A 31 -7.20 7.39 2.65
C PHE A 31 -7.92 8.35 1.71
N HIS A 32 -8.59 9.36 2.26
CA HIS A 32 -9.30 10.36 1.46
C HIS A 32 -8.35 11.50 1.07
N GLY A 33 -7.86 11.47 -0.17
CA GLY A 33 -6.99 12.51 -0.74
C GLY A 33 -5.53 12.07 -0.89
N HIS A 34 -4.66 13.04 -1.15
CA HIS A 34 -3.22 12.80 -1.23
C HIS A 34 -2.64 12.57 0.16
N PHE A 35 -1.60 11.76 0.22
CA PHE A 35 -0.85 11.50 1.44
C PHE A 35 0.62 11.35 1.13
N ASP A 36 1.47 11.66 2.11
CA ASP A 36 2.85 11.18 2.13
C ASP A 36 2.99 9.86 2.93
N PRO A 37 4.12 9.14 2.80
CA PRO A 37 4.33 7.89 3.54
C PRO A 37 4.28 8.02 5.07
N GLU A 38 4.65 9.17 5.63
CA GLU A 38 4.62 9.42 7.07
C GLU A 38 3.20 9.71 7.58
N GLU A 39 2.38 10.40 6.79
CA GLU A 39 0.95 10.60 7.03
C GLU A 39 0.21 9.26 7.01
N LEU A 40 0.49 8.41 6.01
CA LEU A 40 -0.07 7.06 5.96
C LEU A 40 0.32 6.25 7.19
N LEU A 41 1.60 6.28 7.59
CA LEU A 41 2.09 5.60 8.79
C LEU A 41 1.38 6.12 10.06
N THR A 42 1.22 7.43 10.17
CA THR A 42 0.56 8.07 11.32
C THR A 42 -0.92 7.71 11.38
N ASN A 43 -1.62 7.73 10.25
CA ASN A 43 -3.01 7.31 10.15
C ASN A 43 -3.19 5.84 10.54
N MET A 44 -2.34 4.94 10.05
CA MET A 44 -2.37 3.52 10.41
C MET A 44 -2.13 3.32 11.92
N ARG A 45 -1.18 4.05 12.52
CA ARG A 45 -0.92 4.03 13.97
C ARG A 45 -2.12 4.52 14.77
N ASN A 46 -2.77 5.60 14.35
CA ASN A 46 -3.97 6.12 15.02
C ASN A 46 -5.13 5.11 15.01
N LYS A 47 -5.18 4.24 14.00
CA LYS A 47 -6.12 3.11 13.91
C LYS A 47 -5.68 1.85 14.66
N SER A 48 -4.59 1.90 15.44
CA SER A 48 -3.96 0.74 16.10
C SER A 48 -3.50 -0.35 15.13
N ILE A 49 -3.21 0.01 13.87
CA ILE A 49 -2.69 -0.93 12.86
C ILE A 49 -1.17 -0.93 12.94
N SER A 50 -0.60 -2.07 13.33
CA SER A 50 0.85 -2.25 13.39
C SER A 50 1.42 -2.55 12.01
N VAL A 51 2.22 -1.64 11.49
CA VAL A 51 3.00 -1.81 10.26
C VAL A 51 4.36 -1.12 10.43
N SER A 52 5.41 -1.70 9.85
CA SER A 52 6.72 -1.05 9.86
C SER A 52 6.80 0.01 8.76
N LYS A 53 7.54 1.10 9.03
CA LYS A 53 7.91 2.08 8.01
C LYS A 53 8.53 1.41 6.78
N ALA A 54 9.45 0.45 7.00
CA ALA A 54 10.08 -0.29 5.92
C ALA A 54 9.08 -1.04 5.02
N SER A 55 7.97 -1.55 5.56
CA SER A 55 6.95 -2.23 4.78
C SER A 55 6.09 -1.28 3.94
N ILE A 56 5.78 -0.09 4.46
CA ILE A 56 5.13 0.98 3.68
C ILE A 56 6.01 1.35 2.50
N TYR A 57 7.27 1.68 2.74
CA TYR A 57 8.22 2.10 1.70
C TYR A 57 8.53 1.00 0.68
N ARG A 58 8.42 -0.28 1.04
CA ARG A 58 8.51 -1.40 0.08
C ARG A 58 7.23 -1.64 -0.72
N THR A 59 6.07 -1.22 -0.20
CA THR A 59 4.77 -1.54 -0.80
C THR A 59 4.26 -0.41 -1.67
N LEU A 60 4.43 0.86 -1.27
CA LEU A 60 3.99 2.01 -2.06
C LEU A 60 4.57 2.03 -3.49
N PRO A 61 5.87 1.76 -3.73
CA PRO A 61 6.41 1.70 -5.09
C PRO A 61 5.76 0.61 -5.94
N LEU A 62 5.38 -0.52 -5.33
CA LEU A 62 4.69 -1.61 -6.02
C LEU A 62 3.26 -1.23 -6.37
N LEU A 63 2.59 -0.43 -5.53
CA LEU A 63 1.26 0.10 -5.81
C LEU A 63 1.30 1.11 -6.95
N LEU A 64 2.27 2.03 -6.93
CA LEU A 64 2.55 2.99 -8.00
C LEU A 64 2.81 2.26 -9.33
N GLU A 65 3.74 1.30 -9.33
CA GLU A 65 4.09 0.55 -10.54
C GLU A 65 2.93 -0.32 -11.06
N SER A 66 2.04 -0.78 -10.18
CA SER A 66 0.84 -1.51 -10.58
C SER A 66 -0.26 -0.63 -11.17
N GLY A 67 -0.11 0.70 -11.12
CA GLY A 67 -1.11 1.67 -11.55
C GLY A 67 -2.31 1.79 -10.59
N LEU A 68 -2.20 1.26 -9.37
CA LEU A 68 -3.25 1.37 -8.34
C LEU A 68 -3.17 2.69 -7.56
N VAL A 69 -2.02 3.35 -7.60
CA VAL A 69 -1.76 4.66 -7.01
C VAL A 69 -0.99 5.48 -8.04
N GLU A 70 -1.16 6.79 -8.01
CA GLU A 70 -0.41 7.74 -8.84
C GLU A 70 0.30 8.74 -7.94
N GLN A 71 1.48 9.18 -8.37
CA GLN A 71 2.20 10.26 -7.73
C GLN A 71 1.73 11.59 -8.33
N VAL A 72 1.39 12.55 -7.47
CA VAL A 72 1.08 13.93 -7.87
C VAL A 72 2.28 14.83 -7.60
N GLU A 73 2.50 15.80 -8.51
CA GLU A 73 3.50 16.87 -8.36
C GLU A 73 2.89 18.13 -7.71
#